data_AF-A0A9E1A585-F1
#
_entry.id   AF-A0A9E1A585-F1
#
_cell.length_a   1.000
_cell.length_b   1.000
_cell.length_c   1.000
_cell.angle_alpha   90.00
_cell.angle_beta   90.00
_cell.angle_gamma   90.00
#
_symmetry.space_group_name_H-M   'P 1'
#
loop_
_entity.id
_entity.type
_entity.pdbx_description
1 polymer ?
#
loop_
_entity_poly.entity_id
_entity_poly.type
_entity_poly.pdbx_seq_one_letter_code
_entity_poly.pdbx_strand_id
1 'polypeptide(L)'
;MKLSIFKWTIVFLFLAGTLQAQEEIEEDARYKKRVEKYISRWEKLIPRYTKFQFAGSMGMLSLGTGWNYYRNHWETDVYLGIVPRNSDHRAMAALTLKQNYYPWNIQIGDRFSFEPLACGVYINTLLDRDFWGKQPDKYPQGYYWFSTRIRSHVFIGERFTLKLDTKKSWHKSISFFYELSTCDLYLINKIGNSYLKPKDYLSLSFGLKLQIL
;
A
#
# COMPACT_ATOMS: atom_id res chain seq x y z
N MET A 1 23.50 -17.38 -72.11
CA MET A 1 22.31 -16.78 -71.45
C MET A 1 21.84 -17.50 -70.16
N LYS A 2 21.94 -18.82 -70.02
CA LYS A 2 21.34 -19.56 -68.87
C LYS A 2 22.02 -19.36 -67.49
N LEU A 3 23.31 -19.05 -67.44
CA LEU A 3 24.06 -18.93 -66.16
C LEU A 3 23.79 -17.62 -65.39
N SER A 4 23.39 -16.55 -66.10
CA SER A 4 23.07 -15.26 -65.49
C SER A 4 21.74 -15.34 -64.71
N ILE A 5 20.72 -15.97 -65.29
CA ILE A 5 19.40 -16.13 -64.69
C ILE A 5 19.49 -16.94 -63.37
N PHE A 6 20.31 -18.00 -63.36
CA PHE A 6 20.51 -18.83 -62.16
C PHE A 6 21.18 -18.07 -61.00
N LYS A 7 22.13 -17.16 -61.31
CA LYS A 7 22.73 -16.28 -60.30
C LYS A 7 21.71 -15.31 -59.71
N TRP A 8 20.87 -14.70 -60.54
CA TRP A 8 19.81 -13.79 -60.07
C TRP A 8 18.75 -14.50 -59.23
N THR A 9 18.38 -15.74 -59.55
CA THR A 9 17.45 -16.52 -58.72
C THR A 9 18.03 -16.88 -57.35
N ILE A 10 19.33 -17.18 -57.25
CA ILE A 10 19.98 -17.45 -55.96
C ILE A 10 20.04 -16.18 -55.11
N VAL A 11 20.39 -15.04 -55.71
CA VAL A 11 20.40 -13.75 -55.01
C VAL A 11 19.00 -13.38 -54.53
N PHE A 12 17.97 -13.61 -55.34
CA PHE A 12 16.59 -13.36 -54.95
C PHE A 12 16.11 -14.27 -53.81
N LEU A 13 16.46 -15.56 -53.84
CA LEU A 13 16.16 -16.50 -52.75
C LEU A 13 16.88 -16.12 -51.45
N PHE A 14 18.14 -15.68 -51.53
CA PHE A 14 18.87 -15.17 -50.37
C PHE A 14 18.22 -13.89 -49.81
N LEU A 15 17.84 -12.95 -50.68
CA LEU A 15 17.20 -11.71 -50.27
C LEU A 15 15.83 -11.98 -49.61
N ALA A 16 15.03 -12.88 -50.19
CA ALA A 16 13.76 -13.31 -49.62
C ALA A 16 13.95 -13.98 -48.25
N GLY A 17 14.94 -14.86 -48.11
CA GLY A 17 15.28 -15.49 -46.83
C GLY A 17 15.72 -14.48 -45.76
N THR A 18 16.49 -13.45 -46.13
CA THR A 18 16.87 -12.39 -45.19
C THR A 18 15.70 -11.51 -44.76
N LEU A 19 14.74 -11.25 -45.66
CA LEU A 19 13.53 -10.49 -45.34
C LEU A 19 12.62 -11.26 -44.36
N GLN A 20 12.42 -12.56 -44.60
CA GLN A 20 11.65 -13.41 -43.68
C GLN A 20 12.32 -13.50 -42.29
N ALA A 21 13.64 -13.68 -42.24
CA ALA A 21 14.37 -13.69 -40.98
C ALA A 21 14.27 -12.34 -40.24
N GLN A 22 14.24 -11.23 -40.98
CA GLN A 22 14.10 -9.89 -40.39
C GLN A 22 12.69 -9.66 -39.82
N GLU A 23 11.64 -10.16 -40.47
CA GLU A 23 10.26 -10.13 -39.95
C GLU A 23 10.10 -10.95 -38.66
N GLU A 24 10.65 -12.18 -38.62
CA GLU A 24 10.60 -13.03 -37.41
C GLU A 24 11.32 -12.40 -36.22
N ILE A 25 12.51 -11.80 -36.44
CA ILE A 25 13.26 -11.09 -35.39
C ILE A 25 12.47 -9.89 -34.87
N GLU A 26 11.80 -9.14 -35.76
CA GLU A 26 11.00 -8.00 -35.37
C GLU A 26 9.74 -8.42 -34.59
N GLU A 27 9.11 -9.53 -34.96
CA GLU A 27 7.99 -10.12 -34.22
C GLU A 27 8.40 -10.58 -32.82
N ASP A 28 9.54 -11.27 -32.68
CA ASP A 28 10.08 -11.69 -31.39
C ASP A 28 10.43 -10.49 -30.49
N ALA A 29 11.04 -9.44 -31.06
CA ALA A 29 11.32 -8.20 -30.34
C ALA A 29 10.03 -7.50 -29.86
N ARG A 30 8.99 -7.45 -30.71
CA ARG A 30 7.67 -6.92 -30.34
C ARG A 30 7.00 -7.76 -29.25
N TYR A 31 7.12 -9.09 -29.33
CA TYR A 31 6.61 -10.00 -28.32
C TYR A 31 7.31 -9.81 -26.97
N LYS A 32 8.65 -9.82 -26.94
CA LYS A 32 9.44 -9.56 -25.73
C LYS A 32 9.06 -8.24 -25.07
N LYS A 33 8.95 -7.16 -25.84
CA LYS A 33 8.53 -5.85 -25.35
C LYS A 33 7.10 -5.86 -24.75
N ARG A 34 6.19 -6.69 -25.27
CA ARG A 34 4.85 -6.88 -24.66
C ARG A 34 4.96 -7.66 -23.36
N VAL A 35 5.71 -8.75 -23.33
CA VAL A 35 5.91 -9.57 -22.14
C VAL A 35 6.56 -8.76 -21.02
N GLU A 36 7.61 -7.99 -21.30
CA GLU A 36 8.25 -7.08 -20.33
C GLU A 36 7.27 -6.05 -19.75
N LYS A 37 6.39 -5.48 -20.60
CA LYS A 37 5.32 -4.58 -20.13
C LYS A 37 4.33 -5.29 -19.20
N TYR A 38 4.01 -6.55 -19.46
CA TYR A 38 3.16 -7.34 -18.57
C TYR A 38 3.87 -7.65 -17.26
N ILE A 39 5.11 -8.16 -17.31
CA ILE A 39 5.91 -8.48 -16.14
C ILE A 39 6.08 -7.24 -15.25
N SER A 40 6.50 -6.10 -15.80
CA SER A 40 6.67 -4.86 -15.04
C SER A 40 5.37 -4.35 -14.40
N ARG A 41 4.21 -4.57 -15.03
CA ARG A 41 2.90 -4.27 -14.42
C ARG A 41 2.59 -5.20 -13.26
N TRP A 42 2.86 -6.49 -13.40
CA TRP A 42 2.67 -7.48 -12.34
C TRP A 42 3.62 -7.25 -11.16
N GLU A 43 4.88 -6.94 -11.42
CA GLU A 43 5.86 -6.58 -10.39
C GLU A 43 5.44 -5.36 -9.57
N LYS A 44 4.72 -4.41 -10.19
CA LYS A 44 4.17 -3.25 -9.49
C LYS A 44 3.03 -3.59 -8.54
N LEU A 45 2.31 -4.69 -8.78
CA LEU A 45 1.22 -5.17 -7.92
C LEU A 45 1.73 -5.96 -6.71
N ILE A 46 2.95 -6.50 -6.77
CA ILE A 46 3.54 -7.23 -5.64
C ILE A 46 3.85 -6.24 -4.50
N PRO A 47 3.33 -6.47 -3.29
CA PRO A 47 3.64 -5.61 -2.15
C PRO A 47 5.11 -5.72 -1.77
N ARG A 48 5.68 -4.62 -1.29
CA ARG A 48 7.14 -4.51 -1.05
C ARG A 48 7.53 -4.73 0.40
N TYR A 49 6.57 -4.59 1.31
CA TYR A 49 6.77 -4.78 2.75
C TYR A 49 5.49 -5.26 3.43
N THR A 50 5.69 -5.75 4.64
CA THR A 50 4.61 -6.14 5.56
C THR A 50 4.70 -5.26 6.80
N LYS A 51 3.56 -4.85 7.34
CA LYS A 51 3.45 -4.10 8.58
C LYS A 51 2.60 -4.87 9.57
N PHE A 52 3.01 -4.81 10.82
CA PHE A 52 2.26 -5.28 11.96
C PHE A 52 1.97 -4.09 12.84
N GLN A 53 0.71 -3.89 13.21
CA GLN A 53 0.27 -2.81 14.05
C GLN A 53 -0.51 -3.36 15.24
N PHE A 54 -0.18 -2.86 16.43
CA PHE A 54 -0.85 -3.15 17.68
C PHE A 54 -1.56 -1.90 18.17
N ALA A 55 -2.82 -2.09 18.57
CA ALA A 55 -3.73 -1.05 19.01
C ALA A 55 -4.01 0.05 17.95
N GLY A 56 -4.74 1.08 18.37
CA GLY A 56 -5.31 2.09 17.48
C GLY A 56 -6.77 1.82 17.15
N SER A 57 -7.41 2.75 16.45
CA SER A 57 -8.81 2.60 16.01
C SER A 57 -9.02 1.59 14.85
N MET A 58 -8.00 0.79 14.52
CA MET A 58 -7.99 -0.18 13.42
C MET A 58 -8.17 -1.64 13.88
N GLY A 59 -8.22 -1.88 15.19
CA GLY A 59 -8.21 -3.22 15.78
C GLY A 59 -7.09 -3.36 16.82
N MET A 60 -7.17 -4.40 17.65
CA MET A 60 -6.13 -4.66 18.64
C MET A 60 -4.86 -5.20 17.98
N LEU A 61 -5.02 -6.04 16.97
CA LEU A 61 -3.94 -6.63 16.17
C LEU A 61 -4.29 -6.48 14.70
N SER A 62 -3.41 -5.82 13.94
CA SER A 62 -3.59 -5.57 12.51
C SER A 62 -2.35 -5.96 11.73
N LEU A 63 -2.55 -6.79 10.71
CA LEU A 63 -1.51 -7.17 9.75
C LEU A 63 -1.80 -6.50 8.42
N GLY A 64 -0.80 -5.84 7.85
CA GLY A 64 -0.93 -5.14 6.60
C GLY A 64 0.21 -5.38 5.64
N THR A 65 -0.07 -5.12 4.38
CA THR A 65 0.90 -5.17 3.29
C THR A 65 0.82 -3.86 2.51
N GLY A 66 1.93 -3.43 1.92
CA GLY A 66 1.95 -2.12 1.29
C GLY A 66 2.98 -1.92 0.20
N TRP A 67 2.83 -0.77 -0.46
CA TRP A 67 3.63 -0.32 -1.58
C TRP A 67 4.22 1.04 -1.27
N ASN A 68 5.55 1.16 -1.46
CA ASN A 68 6.23 2.45 -1.45
C ASN A 68 6.36 2.98 -2.88
N TYR A 69 6.17 4.28 -3.04
CA TYR A 69 6.32 4.98 -4.32
C TYR A 69 6.84 6.39 -4.10
N TYR A 70 7.25 7.03 -5.20
CA TYR A 70 7.82 8.39 -5.20
C TYR A 70 8.99 8.53 -4.20
N ARG A 71 10.07 7.79 -4.47
CA ARG A 71 11.30 7.80 -3.65
C ARG A 71 11.08 7.47 -2.16
N ASN A 72 10.12 6.59 -1.86
CA ASN A 72 9.74 6.16 -0.51
C ASN A 72 9.10 7.22 0.38
N HIS A 73 8.70 8.38 -0.17
CA HIS A 73 7.95 9.36 0.62
C HIS A 73 6.48 8.98 0.79
N TRP A 74 5.92 8.20 -0.13
CA TRP A 74 4.52 7.78 -0.08
C TRP A 74 4.41 6.28 0.06
N GLU A 75 3.46 5.87 0.91
CA GLU A 75 3.20 4.48 1.23
C GLU A 75 1.70 4.21 1.30
N THR A 76 1.20 3.32 0.45
CA THR A 76 -0.19 2.83 0.54
C THR A 76 -0.16 1.46 1.19
N ASP A 77 -0.91 1.32 2.28
CA ASP A 77 -1.01 0.07 3.03
C ASP A 77 -2.45 -0.41 3.07
N VAL A 78 -2.63 -1.71 3.00
CA VAL A 78 -3.90 -2.40 3.29
C VAL A 78 -3.69 -3.26 4.53
N TYR A 79 -4.50 -3.05 5.55
CA TYR A 79 -4.49 -3.80 6.81
C TYR A 79 -5.75 -4.63 6.98
N LEU A 80 -5.56 -5.80 7.56
CA LEU A 80 -6.60 -6.65 8.12
C LEU A 80 -6.37 -6.73 9.64
N GLY A 81 -7.29 -6.11 10.37
CA GLY A 81 -7.32 -6.05 11.83
C GLY A 81 -8.33 -6.99 12.44
N ILE A 82 -8.06 -7.43 13.66
CA ILE A 82 -9.01 -8.16 14.51
C ILE A 82 -9.35 -7.29 15.70
N VAL A 83 -10.64 -7.04 15.89
CA VAL A 83 -11.20 -6.40 17.07
C VAL A 83 -11.66 -7.52 18.02
N PRO A 84 -11.04 -7.66 19.20
CA PRO A 84 -11.42 -8.69 20.16
C PRO A 84 -12.85 -8.46 20.63
N ARG A 85 -13.53 -9.56 20.96
CA ARG A 85 -14.85 -9.52 21.56
C ARG A 85 -14.79 -8.75 22.88
N ASN A 86 -15.59 -7.69 22.97
CA ASN A 86 -15.82 -6.98 24.22
C ASN A 86 -17.26 -7.21 24.67
N SER A 87 -17.43 -7.65 25.93
CA SER A 87 -18.67 -8.02 26.65
C SER A 87 -19.83 -8.60 25.83
N ASP A 88 -20.46 -7.81 24.96
CA ASP A 88 -21.68 -8.16 24.21
C ASP A 88 -21.48 -8.40 22.70
N HIS A 89 -20.30 -8.09 22.13
CA HIS A 89 -20.07 -8.15 20.68
C HIS A 89 -19.09 -9.27 20.29
N ARG A 90 -19.35 -9.95 19.17
CA ARG A 90 -18.45 -10.98 18.62
C ARG A 90 -17.13 -10.37 18.15
N ALA A 91 -16.09 -11.19 17.99
CA ALA A 91 -14.84 -10.72 17.38
C ALA A 91 -15.12 -10.28 15.94
N MET A 92 -14.65 -9.09 15.58
CA MET A 92 -14.90 -8.48 14.27
C MET A 92 -13.60 -8.38 13.49
N ALA A 93 -13.68 -8.53 12.17
CA ALA A 93 -12.58 -8.19 11.29
C ALA A 93 -12.70 -6.72 10.86
N ALA A 94 -11.58 -6.04 10.70
CA ALA A 94 -11.49 -4.66 10.25
C ALA A 94 -10.61 -4.62 9.00
N LEU A 95 -11.11 -4.01 7.92
CA LEU A 95 -10.32 -3.73 6.72
C LEU A 95 -9.95 -2.26 6.74
N THR A 96 -8.66 -1.95 6.81
CA THR A 96 -8.19 -0.56 6.80
C THR A 96 -7.33 -0.30 5.58
N LEU A 97 -7.67 0.75 4.82
CA LEU A 97 -6.83 1.31 3.77
C LEU A 97 -6.15 2.55 4.33
N LYS A 98 -4.82 2.59 4.31
CA LYS A 98 -4.03 3.66 4.89
C LYS A 98 -3.09 4.25 3.85
N GLN A 99 -3.05 5.57 3.82
CA GLN A 99 -2.15 6.35 3.01
C GLN A 99 -1.21 7.12 3.92
N ASN A 100 0.08 6.79 3.87
CA ASN A 100 1.13 7.45 4.64
C ASN A 100 1.99 8.35 3.73
N TYR A 101 2.48 9.42 4.34
CA TYR A 101 3.41 10.38 3.78
C TYR A 101 4.54 10.67 4.78
N TYR A 102 5.76 10.60 4.29
CA TYR A 102 7.01 10.81 5.03
C TYR A 102 7.80 11.93 4.34
N PRO A 103 7.69 13.19 4.81
CA PRO A 103 8.34 14.34 4.17
C PRO A 103 9.86 14.37 4.35
N TRP A 104 10.40 13.84 5.44
CA TRP A 104 11.83 13.86 5.74
C TRP A 104 12.35 12.50 6.12
N ASN A 105 13.54 12.16 5.60
CA ASN A 105 14.32 10.99 6.01
C ASN A 105 15.74 11.43 6.34
N ILE A 106 16.09 11.33 7.62
CA ILE A 106 17.40 11.68 8.16
C ILE A 106 18.17 10.38 8.36
N GLN A 107 19.24 10.16 7.61
CA GLN A 107 20.10 9.01 7.79
C GLN A 107 21.13 9.31 8.89
N ILE A 108 21.12 8.50 9.95
CA ILE A 108 22.03 8.63 11.09
C ILE A 108 23.06 7.50 10.97
N GLY A 109 24.19 7.79 10.33
CA GLY A 109 25.21 6.80 10.01
C GLY A 109 24.76 5.77 8.95
N ASP A 110 25.44 4.63 8.90
CA ASP A 110 25.26 3.67 7.80
C ASP A 110 24.02 2.78 7.95
N ARG A 111 23.58 2.55 9.19
CA ARG A 111 22.57 1.53 9.53
C ARG A 111 21.26 2.09 10.07
N PHE A 112 21.23 3.33 10.53
CA PHE A 112 20.03 3.94 11.11
C PHE A 112 19.46 5.03 10.21
N SER A 113 18.14 5.07 10.12
CA SER A 113 17.40 6.12 9.43
C SER A 113 16.23 6.53 10.30
N PHE A 114 16.07 7.82 10.50
CA PHE A 114 15.03 8.41 11.32
C PHE A 114 14.14 9.28 10.45
N GLU A 115 12.84 9.11 10.60
CA GLU A 115 11.83 9.90 9.91
C GLU A 115 10.99 10.59 10.97
N PRO A 116 11.27 11.88 11.23
CA PRO A 116 10.70 12.63 12.34
C PRO A 116 9.22 12.95 12.15
N LEU A 117 8.69 12.75 10.95
CA LEU A 117 7.28 12.98 10.68
C LEU A 117 6.76 11.90 9.75
N ALA A 118 5.77 11.18 10.25
CA ALA A 118 4.88 10.33 9.50
C ALA A 118 3.49 10.93 9.62
N CYS A 119 2.85 11.30 8.52
CA CYS A 119 1.48 11.78 8.54
C CYS A 119 0.66 11.07 7.48
N GLY A 120 -0.64 11.05 7.65
CA GLY A 120 -1.49 10.43 6.66
C GLY A 120 -2.92 10.29 7.10
N VAL A 121 -3.66 9.58 6.25
CA VAL A 121 -5.07 9.30 6.44
C VAL A 121 -5.31 7.82 6.32
N TYR A 122 -6.28 7.30 7.06
CA TYR A 122 -6.76 5.94 6.83
C TYR A 122 -8.27 5.87 6.94
N ILE A 123 -8.79 4.91 6.19
CA ILE A 123 -10.20 4.59 6.12
C ILE A 123 -10.34 3.19 6.67
N ASN A 124 -11.05 3.07 7.81
CA ASN A 124 -11.35 1.79 8.42
C ASN A 124 -12.80 1.38 8.08
N THR A 125 -12.95 0.14 7.62
CA THR A 125 -14.23 -0.52 7.37
C THR A 125 -14.34 -1.72 8.29
N LEU A 126 -15.27 -1.68 9.24
CA LEU A 126 -15.57 -2.82 10.10
C LEU A 126 -16.37 -3.85 9.30
N LEU A 127 -15.79 -5.04 9.12
CA LEU A 127 -16.41 -6.19 8.45
C LEU A 127 -17.24 -6.94 9.48
N ASP A 128 -18.44 -6.43 9.76
CA ASP A 128 -19.44 -7.13 10.53
C ASP A 128 -20.78 -7.17 9.81
N ARG A 129 -21.57 -8.21 10.11
CA ARG A 129 -22.92 -8.39 9.55
C ARG A 129 -23.90 -7.35 10.09
N ASP A 130 -23.64 -6.78 11.27
CA ASP A 130 -24.55 -5.86 11.95
C ASP A 130 -24.27 -4.37 11.66
N PHE A 131 -23.14 -4.02 11.04
CA PHE A 131 -22.87 -2.65 10.60
C PHE A 131 -23.44 -2.41 9.21
N TRP A 132 -24.63 -1.85 9.15
CA TRP A 132 -25.39 -1.60 7.92
C TRP A 132 -24.64 -0.73 6.90
N GLY A 133 -24.66 -1.14 5.62
CA GLY A 133 -24.20 -0.31 4.49
C GLY A 133 -25.19 0.82 4.14
N LYS A 134 -26.41 0.76 4.69
CA LYS A 134 -27.49 1.73 4.55
C LYS A 134 -28.03 2.06 5.95
N GLN A 135 -28.28 3.33 6.24
CA GLN A 135 -28.79 3.78 7.54
C GLN A 135 -30.05 2.98 7.96
N PRO A 136 -30.19 2.54 9.23
CA PRO A 136 -31.41 1.88 9.69
C PRO A 136 -32.62 2.82 9.55
N ASP A 137 -33.79 2.29 9.17
CA ASP A 137 -35.05 3.06 8.97
C ASP A 137 -35.56 3.77 10.24
N LYS A 138 -34.86 3.65 11.37
CA LYS A 138 -35.13 4.35 12.63
C LYS A 138 -34.75 5.85 12.59
N TYR A 139 -33.92 6.27 11.63
CA TYR A 139 -33.48 7.67 11.48
C TYR A 139 -33.90 8.23 10.12
N PRO A 140 -34.36 9.51 10.05
CA PRO A 140 -34.78 10.12 8.80
C PRO A 140 -33.66 10.09 7.75
N GLN A 141 -34.03 9.83 6.49
CA GLN A 141 -33.08 9.78 5.38
C GLN A 141 -32.34 11.12 5.27
N GLY A 142 -31.00 11.07 5.28
CA GLY A 142 -30.14 12.26 5.21
C GLY A 142 -29.70 12.82 6.56
N TYR A 143 -30.03 12.18 7.70
CA TYR A 143 -29.57 12.64 9.02
C TYR A 143 -28.05 12.54 9.22
N TYR A 144 -27.39 11.55 8.59
CA TYR A 144 -25.93 11.45 8.52
C TYR A 144 -25.48 11.52 7.05
N TRP A 145 -24.61 12.48 6.73
CA TRP A 145 -24.02 12.64 5.39
C TRP A 145 -22.87 11.65 5.12
N PHE A 146 -22.49 10.83 6.11
CA PHE A 146 -21.43 9.82 6.03
C PHE A 146 -21.97 8.42 6.38
N SER A 147 -21.43 7.38 5.74
CA SER A 147 -21.81 5.99 6.03
C SER A 147 -21.22 5.55 7.37
N THR A 148 -22.04 5.06 8.30
CA THR A 148 -21.61 4.63 9.65
C THR A 148 -20.60 3.48 9.66
N ARG A 149 -20.49 2.74 8.55
CA ARG A 149 -19.56 1.60 8.36
C ARG A 149 -18.13 2.05 8.05
N ILE A 150 -17.97 3.24 7.47
CA ILE A 150 -16.67 3.77 7.03
C ILE A 150 -16.27 4.87 7.99
N ARG A 151 -15.13 4.70 8.66
CA ARG A 151 -14.56 5.72 9.56
C ARG A 151 -13.27 6.25 8.97
N SER A 152 -13.18 7.57 8.83
CA SER A 152 -11.95 8.21 8.37
C SER A 152 -11.16 8.74 9.56
N HIS A 153 -9.85 8.59 9.46
CA HIS A 153 -8.93 8.93 10.52
C HIS A 153 -7.73 9.66 9.94
N VAL A 154 -7.18 10.58 10.74
CA VAL A 154 -5.93 11.27 10.45
C VAL A 154 -4.94 10.88 11.53
N PHE A 155 -3.70 10.61 11.15
CA PHE A 155 -2.66 10.25 12.11
C PHE A 155 -1.38 11.05 11.87
N ILE A 156 -0.63 11.20 12.95
CA ILE A 156 0.71 11.75 12.99
C ILE A 156 1.59 10.85 13.85
N GLY A 157 2.86 10.66 13.47
CA GLY A 157 3.75 9.74 14.15
C GLY A 157 5.20 9.93 13.74
N GLU A 158 6.06 9.03 14.21
CA GLU A 158 7.47 8.99 13.81
C GLU A 158 7.88 7.54 13.51
N ARG A 159 8.96 7.39 12.74
CA ARG A 159 9.49 6.09 12.34
C ARG A 159 11.01 6.02 12.51
N PHE A 160 11.45 4.93 13.12
CA PHE A 160 12.85 4.55 13.27
C PHE A 160 13.13 3.32 12.42
N THR A 161 14.08 3.43 11.51
CA THR A 161 14.44 2.35 10.57
C THR A 161 15.85 1.86 10.83
N LEU A 162 15.96 0.54 11.02
CA LEU A 162 17.20 -0.21 11.14
C LEU A 162 17.43 -0.96 9.83
N LYS A 163 18.49 -0.63 9.11
CA LYS A 163 18.93 -1.37 7.92
C LYS A 163 19.68 -2.62 8.38
N LEU A 164 19.25 -3.79 7.92
CA LEU A 164 19.93 -5.05 8.22
C LEU A 164 20.91 -5.37 7.09
N ASP A 165 21.98 -6.08 7.42
CA ASP A 165 22.92 -6.57 6.40
C ASP A 165 22.23 -7.65 5.55
N THR A 166 21.91 -7.31 4.29
CA THR A 166 21.21 -8.15 3.30
C THR A 166 21.87 -9.52 3.05
N LYS A 167 23.16 -9.69 3.41
CA LYS A 167 23.88 -10.95 3.25
C LYS A 167 23.45 -12.05 4.24
N LYS A 168 22.78 -11.72 5.35
CA LYS A 168 22.41 -12.69 6.41
C LYS A 168 20.91 -12.84 6.68
N SER A 169 20.06 -11.94 6.17
CA SER A 169 18.63 -11.93 6.49
C SER A 169 17.77 -11.80 5.23
N TRP A 170 16.62 -12.47 5.22
CA TRP A 170 15.60 -12.33 4.17
C TRP A 170 14.92 -10.95 4.15
N HIS A 171 15.11 -10.15 5.20
CA HIS A 171 14.55 -8.80 5.33
C HIS A 171 15.64 -7.73 5.19
N LYS A 172 15.37 -6.70 4.36
CA LYS A 172 16.32 -5.60 4.09
C LYS A 172 16.39 -4.59 5.23
N SER A 173 15.27 -4.34 5.90
CA SER A 173 15.20 -3.41 7.03
C SER A 173 14.02 -3.73 7.94
N ILE A 174 14.19 -3.39 9.22
CA ILE A 174 13.14 -3.41 10.22
C ILE A 174 12.90 -1.96 10.63
N SER A 175 11.66 -1.49 10.55
CA SER A 175 11.30 -0.14 11.01
C SER A 175 10.28 -0.24 12.14
N PHE A 176 10.54 0.46 13.24
CA PHE A 176 9.57 0.67 14.30
C PHE A 176 8.87 2.00 14.08
N PHE A 177 7.56 2.04 14.23
CA PHE A 177 6.79 3.27 14.11
C PHE A 177 5.81 3.38 15.28
N TYR A 178 5.56 4.61 15.69
CA TYR A 178 4.49 4.94 16.62
C TYR A 178 3.64 6.04 16.01
N GLU A 179 2.34 5.97 16.28
CA GLU A 179 1.37 6.84 15.64
C GLU A 179 0.28 7.24 16.62
N LEU A 180 -0.08 8.52 16.55
CA LEU A 180 -1.17 9.13 17.26
C LEU A 180 -2.25 9.45 16.23
N SER A 181 -3.39 8.77 16.32
CA SER A 181 -4.50 8.95 15.39
C SER A 181 -5.72 9.59 16.03
N THR A 182 -6.51 10.26 15.21
CA THR A 182 -7.78 10.90 15.58
C THR A 182 -8.87 10.52 14.58
N CYS A 183 -10.12 10.48 15.03
CA CYS A 183 -11.28 10.20 14.17
C CYS A 183 -11.90 11.50 13.67
N ASP A 184 -12.41 11.48 12.43
CA ASP A 184 -13.17 12.58 11.79
C ASP A 184 -14.24 13.20 12.69
N LEU A 185 -15.04 12.37 13.37
CA LEU A 185 -16.12 12.79 14.25
C LEU A 185 -15.61 13.62 15.45
N TYR A 186 -14.42 13.29 15.96
CA TYR A 186 -13.83 14.05 17.07
C TYR A 186 -13.19 15.36 16.60
N LEU A 187 -12.63 15.39 15.39
CA LEU A 187 -12.07 16.60 14.80
C LEU A 187 -13.17 17.64 14.53
N ILE A 188 -14.30 17.21 13.95
CA ILE A 188 -15.46 18.06 13.69
C ILE A 188 -16.09 18.56 15.00
N ASN A 189 -16.23 17.69 16.01
CA ASN A 189 -16.73 18.09 17.32
C ASN A 189 -15.81 19.07 18.06
N LYS A 190 -14.48 18.99 17.88
CA LYS A 190 -13.54 19.93 18.49
C LYS A 190 -13.62 21.34 17.89
N ILE A 191 -13.95 21.45 16.60
CA ILE A 191 -14.16 22.75 15.93
C ILE A 191 -15.47 23.39 16.41
N GLY A 192 -16.49 22.59 16.74
CA GLY A 192 -17.78 23.07 17.21
C GLY A 192 -17.95 23.17 18.75
N ASN A 193 -17.13 22.47 19.55
CA ASN A 193 -17.34 22.36 20.99
C ASN A 193 -16.02 22.10 21.77
N SER A 194 -15.68 22.98 22.73
CA SER A 194 -14.38 23.00 23.46
C SER A 194 -14.31 22.07 24.69
N TYR A 195 -15.18 21.07 24.81
CA TYR A 195 -15.33 20.29 26.05
C TYR A 195 -14.52 18.97 26.11
N LEU A 196 -13.82 18.58 25.04
CA LEU A 196 -13.14 17.28 24.95
C LEU A 196 -11.65 17.38 25.27
N LYS A 197 -11.20 16.56 26.25
CA LYS A 197 -9.78 16.48 26.62
C LYS A 197 -9.00 15.68 25.56
N PRO A 198 -7.72 16.03 25.30
CA PRO A 198 -6.89 15.33 24.31
C PRO A 198 -6.82 13.81 24.46
N LYS A 199 -6.88 13.32 25.70
CA LYS A 199 -6.78 11.88 26.01
C LYS A 199 -7.99 11.06 25.56
N ASP A 200 -9.13 11.69 25.32
CA ASP A 200 -10.39 10.98 25.04
C ASP A 200 -10.61 10.70 23.55
N TYR A 201 -9.88 11.40 22.67
CA TYR A 201 -10.01 11.27 21.21
C TYR A 201 -8.73 10.86 20.48
N LEU A 202 -7.59 10.87 21.17
CA LEU A 202 -6.31 10.43 20.60
C LEU A 202 -6.13 8.93 20.85
N SER A 203 -5.89 8.19 19.77
CA SER A 203 -5.55 6.77 19.84
C SER A 203 -4.07 6.59 19.56
N LEU A 204 -3.35 5.93 20.47
CA LEU A 204 -1.94 5.59 20.27
C LEU A 204 -1.85 4.18 19.70
N SER A 205 -1.07 4.04 18.64
CA SER A 205 -0.74 2.75 18.03
C SER A 205 0.75 2.59 17.85
N PHE A 206 1.21 1.35 17.96
CA PHE A 206 2.59 0.96 17.75
C PHE A 206 2.66 -0.04 16.61
N GLY A 207 3.74 -0.02 15.85
CA GLY A 207 3.91 -1.01 14.80
C GLY A 207 5.33 -1.26 14.35
N LEU A 208 5.45 -2.35 13.61
CA LEU A 208 6.68 -2.86 13.04
C LEU A 208 6.48 -3.04 11.53
N LYS A 209 7.39 -2.46 10.74
CA LYS A 209 7.48 -2.62 9.30
C LYS A 209 8.66 -3.52 8.99
N LEU A 210 8.41 -4.59 8.25
CA LEU A 210 9.42 -5.52 7.74
C LEU A 210 9.53 -5.34 6.23
N GLN A 211 10.67 -4.83 5.76
CA GLN A 211 10.94 -4.66 4.33
C GLN A 211 11.42 -5.99 3.74
N ILE A 212 10.68 -6.51 2.76
CA ILE A 212 10.99 -7.79 2.10
C ILE A 212 11.80 -7.53 0.83
N LEU A 213 11.32 -6.62 -0.03
CA LEU A 213 11.91 -6.29 -1.34
C LEU A 213 12.61 -4.93 -1.37
#